data_AF-A0A926VL39-F1
#
_entry.id   AF-A0A926VL39-F1
#
_cell.length_a   1.000
_cell.length_b   1.000
_cell.length_c   1.000
_cell.angle_alpha   90.00
_cell.angle_beta   90.00
_cell.angle_gamma   90.00
#
_symmetry.space_group_name_H-M   'P 1'
#
loop_
_entity.id
_entity.type
_entity.pdbx_description
1 polymer ?
#
loop_
_entity_poly.entity_id
_entity_poly.type
_entity_poly.pdbx_seq_one_letter_code
_entity_poly.pdbx_strand_id
1 'polypeptide(L)' 'MSSSLTPFLKHRGKTEAEQLQKNLAAMKLLKGWIEEEVTEEESKQRESYFEYFKEIMDNARISGHKLYSK' A
#
# COMPACT_ATOMS: atom_id res chain seq x y z
N MET A 1 13.69 -8.93 -21.81
CA MET A 1 13.33 -8.86 -20.38
C MET A 1 12.73 -10.19 -19.95
N SER A 2 13.22 -10.77 -18.86
CA SER A 2 12.89 -12.14 -18.41
C SER A 2 11.37 -12.39 -18.34
N SER A 3 10.90 -13.40 -19.08
CA SER A 3 9.51 -13.89 -19.06
C SER A 3 9.17 -14.72 -17.82
N SER A 4 10.13 -14.97 -16.91
CA SER A 4 9.95 -15.93 -15.81
C SER A 4 8.99 -15.47 -14.72
N LEU A 5 8.78 -14.16 -14.57
CA LEU A 5 7.96 -13.61 -13.48
C LEU A 5 6.52 -13.31 -13.88
N THR A 6 6.19 -13.38 -15.17
CA THR A 6 4.85 -13.07 -15.70
C THR A 6 3.71 -13.83 -15.00
N PRO A 7 3.86 -15.13 -14.65
CA PRO A 7 2.81 -15.86 -13.93
C PRO A 7 2.46 -15.27 -12.56
N PHE A 8 3.41 -14.58 -11.93
CA PHE A 8 3.25 -13.99 -10.59
C PHE A 8 2.73 -12.55 -10.63
N LEU A 9 2.73 -11.91 -11.80
CA LEU A 9 2.39 -10.49 -11.97
C LEU A 9 1.01 -10.32 -12.62
N LYS A 10 -0.04 -10.85 -11.96
CA LYS A 10 -1.43 -10.89 -12.47
C LYS A 10 -1.98 -9.52 -12.93
N HIS A 11 -1.50 -8.43 -12.34
CA HIS A 11 -1.96 -7.07 -12.62
C HIS A 11 -1.04 -6.29 -13.56
N ARG A 12 0.04 -6.89 -14.07
CA ARG A 12 0.93 -6.24 -15.03
C ARG A 12 0.29 -6.23 -16.42
N GLY A 13 0.22 -5.07 -17.05
CA GLY A 13 -0.15 -4.91 -18.46
C GLY A 13 1.00 -5.37 -19.37
N LYS A 14 0.67 -5.91 -20.54
CA LYS A 14 1.66 -6.26 -21.57
C LYS A 14 2.14 -5.02 -22.32
N THR A 15 1.34 -3.97 -22.35
CA THR A 15 1.66 -2.65 -22.92
C THR A 15 1.41 -1.55 -21.91
N GLU A 16 1.95 -0.37 -22.19
CA GLU A 16 1.72 0.83 -21.37
C GLU A 16 0.24 1.22 -21.33
N ALA A 17 -0.46 1.17 -22.47
CA ALA A 17 -1.89 1.46 -22.54
C ALA A 17 -2.73 0.50 -21.69
N GLU A 18 -2.39 -0.80 -21.70
CA GLU A 18 -3.06 -1.80 -20.87
C GLU A 18 -2.78 -1.55 -19.38
N GLN A 19 -1.54 -1.20 -19.02
CA GLN A 19 -1.19 -0.88 -17.64
C GLN A 19 -1.91 0.38 -17.17
N LEU A 20 -2.01 1.41 -18.03
CA LEU A 20 -2.72 2.65 -17.71
C LEU A 20 -4.19 2.37 -17.43
N GLN A 21 -4.86 1.57 -18.27
CA GLN A 21 -6.25 1.16 -18.05
C GLN A 21 -6.42 0.39 -16.73
N LYS A 22 -5.51 -0.54 -16.43
CA LYS A 22 -5.50 -1.29 -15.16
C LYS A 22 -5.30 -0.38 -13.95
N ASN A 23 -4.54 0.70 -14.09
CA ASN A 23 -4.23 1.63 -13.01
C ASN A 23 -5.36 2.64 -12.72
N LEU A 24 -6.33 2.84 -13.62
CA LEU A 24 -7.37 3.88 -13.47
C LEU A 24 -8.12 3.80 -12.14
N ALA A 25 -8.47 2.59 -11.69
CA ALA A 25 -9.17 2.39 -10.42
C ALA A 25 -8.30 2.82 -9.23
N ALA A 26 -7.03 2.44 -9.23
CA ALA A 26 -6.07 2.85 -8.20
C ALA A 26 -5.85 4.36 -8.23
N MET A 27 -5.72 4.96 -9.41
CA MET A 27 -5.59 6.42 -9.55
C MET A 27 -6.80 7.17 -9.00
N LYS A 28 -8.01 6.66 -9.21
CA LYS A 28 -9.24 7.24 -8.64
C LYS A 28 -9.23 7.19 -7.10
N LEU A 29 -8.80 6.07 -6.52
CA LEU A 29 -8.68 5.93 -5.07
C LEU A 29 -7.61 6.88 -4.50
N LEU A 30 -6.44 6.91 -5.11
CA LEU A 30 -5.34 7.81 -4.72
C LEU A 30 -5.79 9.27 -4.76
N LYS A 31 -6.51 9.67 -5.81
CA LYS A 31 -7.08 11.01 -5.91
C LYS A 31 -8.00 11.31 -4.73
N GLY A 32 -8.89 10.37 -4.38
CA GLY A 32 -9.77 10.50 -3.22
C GLY A 32 -9.02 10.68 -1.90
N TRP A 33 -7.93 9.95 -1.69
CA TRP A 33 -7.11 10.09 -0.47
C TRP A 33 -6.32 11.40 -0.41
N ILE A 34 -5.89 11.92 -1.55
CA ILE A 34 -5.15 13.20 -1.61
C ILE A 34 -6.09 14.38 -1.36
N GLU A 35 -7.32 14.30 -1.87
CA GLU A 35 -8.34 15.33 -1.72
C GLU A 35 -9.13 15.21 -0.41
N GLU A 36 -8.90 14.18 0.38
CA GLU A 36 -9.56 13.98 1.67
C GLU A 36 -9.11 15.04 2.68
N GLU A 37 -10.03 15.91 3.11
CA GLU A 37 -9.80 16.80 4.23
C GLU A 37 -10.07 16.06 5.54
N VAL A 38 -9.04 15.92 6.36
CA VAL A 38 -9.09 15.23 7.65
C VAL A 38 -8.93 16.26 8.77
N THR A 39 -9.76 16.16 9.80
CA THR A 39 -9.64 17.04 10.98
C THR A 39 -8.36 16.74 11.77
N GLU A 40 -7.90 17.68 12.59
CA GLU A 40 -6.69 17.46 13.40
C GLU A 40 -6.88 16.30 14.40
N GLU A 41 -8.04 16.22 15.03
CA GLU A 41 -8.41 15.13 15.94
C GLU A 41 -8.40 13.77 15.23
N GLU A 42 -8.99 13.68 14.05
CA GLU A 42 -9.02 12.45 13.27
C GLU A 42 -7.61 12.06 12.79
N SER A 43 -6.79 13.03 12.40
CA SER A 43 -5.38 12.81 12.02
C SER A 43 -4.60 12.14 13.16
N LYS A 44 -4.74 12.66 14.39
CA LYS A 44 -4.11 12.08 15.60
C LYS A 44 -4.60 10.65 15.88
N GLN A 45 -5.90 10.39 15.68
CA GLN A 45 -6.45 9.04 15.84
C GLN A 45 -5.88 8.07 14.80
N ARG A 46 -5.81 8.49 13.52
CA ARG A 46 -5.21 7.69 12.44
C ARG A 46 -3.74 7.37 12.73
N GLU A 47 -2.97 8.34 13.24
CA GLU A 47 -1.58 8.12 13.65
C GLU A 47 -1.47 7.09 14.77
N SER A 48 -2.30 7.21 15.82
CA SER A 48 -2.34 6.23 16.91
C SER A 48 -2.69 4.82 16.43
N TYR A 49 -3.68 4.68 15.54
CA TYR A 49 -4.01 3.39 14.94
C TYR A 49 -2.87 2.82 14.12
N PHE A 50 -2.12 3.67 13.42
CA PHE A 50 -0.99 3.23 12.64
C PHE A 50 0.15 2.74 13.53
N GLU A 51 0.46 3.39 14.65
CA GLU A 51 1.44 2.87 15.61
C GLU A 51 1.03 1.49 16.15
N TYR A 52 -0.24 1.33 16.53
CA TYR A 52 -0.74 0.03 17.00
C TYR A 52 -0.63 -1.06 15.92
N PHE A 53 -0.92 -0.72 14.66
CA PHE A 53 -0.73 -1.63 13.54
C PHE A 53 0.73 -2.06 13.39
N LYS A 54 1.69 -1.14 13.51
CA LYS A 54 3.12 -1.46 13.45
C LYS A 54 3.51 -2.47 14.52
N GLU A 55 3.05 -2.24 15.76
CA GLU A 55 3.32 -3.15 16.88
C GLU A 55 2.75 -4.56 16.63
N ILE A 56 1.50 -4.67 16.16
CA ILE A 56 0.89 -5.96 15.80
C ILE A 56 1.74 -6.67 14.74
N MET A 57 2.10 -5.95 13.68
CA MET A 57 2.84 -6.52 12.56
C MET A 57 4.20 -7.06 13.00
N ASP A 58 4.91 -6.32 13.86
CA ASP A 58 6.22 -6.73 14.35
C ASP A 58 6.14 -7.85 15.39
N ASN A 59 5.12 -7.86 16.24
CA ASN A 59 4.90 -8.93 17.22
C ASN A 59 4.49 -10.25 16.55
N ALA A 60 3.80 -10.18 15.41
CA ALA A 60 3.46 -11.36 14.61
C ALA A 60 4.66 -11.96 13.86
N ARG A 61 5.79 -11.23 13.81
CA ARG A 61 7.00 -11.63 13.06
C ARG A 61 8.06 -12.20 13.98
N ILE A 62 8.83 -13.15 13.44
CA ILE A 62 9.98 -13.72 14.14
C ILE A 62 11.02 -12.61 14.35
N SER A 63 11.74 -12.67 15.48
CA SER A 63 12.85 -11.77 15.79
C SER A 63 13.84 -11.69 14.62
N GLY A 64 14.30 -10.47 14.29
CA GLY A 64 15.16 -10.20 13.13
C GLY A 64 14.43 -9.98 11.80
N HIS A 65 13.11 -10.21 11.74
CA HIS A 65 12.28 -9.97 10.55
C HIS A 65 11.20 -8.89 10.75
N LYS A 66 11.34 -8.08 11.81
CA LYS A 66 10.49 -6.92 12.09
C LYS A 66 10.59 -5.89 10.96
N LEU A 67 9.49 -5.22 10.67
CA LEU A 67 9.41 -4.20 9.62
C LEU A 67 9.61 -2.79 10.14
N TYR A 68 9.09 -2.51 11.34
CA TYR A 68 8.95 -1.14 11.83
C TYR A 68 9.90 -0.83 12.99
N SER A 69 10.11 -1.79 13.88
CA SER A 69 11.09 -1.76 14.95
C SER A 69 12.48 -1.91 14.37
N LYS A 70 13.39 -1.01 14.74
CA LYS A 70 14.80 -1.07 14.39
C LYS A 70 15.57 -2.08 15.25
#